data_AF-A0A1M7ZWY0-F1
#
_entry.id   AF-A0A1M7ZWY0-F1
#
_cell.length_a   1.000
_cell.length_b   1.000
_cell.length_c   1.000
_cell.angle_alpha   90.00
_cell.angle_beta   90.00
_cell.angle_gamma   90.00
#
_symmetry.space_group_name_H-M   'P 1'
#
loop_
_entity.id
_entity.type
_entity.pdbx_description
1 polymer ?
#
loop_
_entity_poly.entity_id
_entity_poly.type
_entity_poly.pdbx_seq_one_letter_code
_entity_poly.pdbx_strand_id
1 'polypeptide(L)'
;MNYNIPNWLIITSGIGQIFTALIYPYIRHQVFDWYNDVKQLKPLNQEIAKTYGRYIQGLNFSFGLIAILFTNELKGQSALAVALTGLITAYWVGKVATQIAYYPMYDIPKRKLFKVGSYFMNTLFVLFAVVNTILFINNLIGHYKL
;
A
#
# COMPACT_ATOMS: atom_id res chain seq x y z
N MET A 1 -8.29 -22.75 -12.43
CA MET A 1 -9.03 -21.74 -13.21
C MET A 1 -8.03 -20.76 -13.82
N ASN A 2 -8.06 -20.51 -15.13
CA ASN A 2 -7.18 -19.52 -15.77
C ASN A 2 -7.79 -18.12 -15.60
N TYR A 3 -7.67 -17.53 -14.41
CA TYR A 3 -8.10 -16.15 -14.19
C TYR A 3 -7.12 -15.21 -14.88
N ASN A 4 -7.49 -14.71 -16.06
CA ASN A 4 -6.69 -13.71 -16.75
C ASN A 4 -6.89 -12.34 -16.07
N ILE A 5 -6.07 -12.06 -15.06
CA ILE A 5 -6.03 -10.76 -14.41
C ILE A 5 -5.56 -9.73 -15.43
N PRO A 6 -6.35 -8.69 -15.73
CA PRO A 6 -6.00 -7.74 -16.77
C PRO A 6 -4.83 -6.86 -16.35
N ASN A 7 -3.87 -6.66 -17.25
CA ASN A 7 -2.65 -5.88 -16.97
C ASN A 7 -2.96 -4.45 -16.53
N TRP A 8 -4.00 -3.82 -17.11
CA TRP A 8 -4.39 -2.45 -16.74
C TRP A 8 -4.75 -2.31 -15.27
N LEU A 9 -5.30 -3.36 -14.64
CA LEU A 9 -5.68 -3.34 -13.22
C LEU A 9 -4.44 -3.35 -12.33
N ILE A 10 -3.45 -4.17 -12.68
CA ILE A 10 -2.16 -4.25 -11.98
C ILE A 10 -1.41 -2.92 -12.11
N ILE A 11 -1.37 -2.36 -13.32
CA ILE A 11 -0.74 -1.08 -13.61
C ILE A 11 -1.45 0.05 -12.85
N THR A 12 -2.79 0.08 -12.83
CA THR A 12 -3.57 1.06 -12.07
C THR A 12 -3.27 0.96 -10.57
N SER A 13 -3.20 -0.26 -10.04
CA SER A 13 -2.75 -0.49 -8.66
C SER A 13 -1.32 0.02 -8.44
N GLY A 14 -0.42 -0.20 -9.40
CA GLY A 14 0.97 0.30 -9.35
C GLY A 14 1.07 1.83 -9.32
N ILE A 15 0.33 2.50 -10.21
CA ILE A 15 0.24 3.97 -10.25
C ILE A 15 -0.32 4.50 -8.93
N GLY A 16 -1.37 3.86 -8.39
CA GLY A 16 -1.93 4.22 -7.10
C GLY A 16 -0.90 4.11 -5.98
N GLN A 17 -0.10 3.05 -5.94
CA GLN A 17 0.95 2.88 -4.93
C GLN A 17 2.01 4.00 -5.01
N ILE A 18 2.48 4.33 -6.22
CA ILE A 18 3.39 5.47 -6.43
C ILE A 18 2.74 6.77 -5.98
N PHE A 19 1.49 7.03 -6.38
CA PHE A 19 0.74 8.20 -5.95
C PHE A 19 0.69 8.29 -4.43
N THR A 20 0.37 7.20 -3.72
CA THR A 20 0.35 7.20 -2.26
C THR A 20 1.72 7.53 -1.68
N ALA A 21 2.82 7.04 -2.25
CA ALA A 21 4.17 7.37 -1.82
C ALA A 21 4.47 8.86 -2.00
N LEU A 22 4.05 9.47 -3.11
CA LEU A 22 4.32 10.88 -3.41
C LEU A 22 3.46 11.85 -2.60
N ILE A 23 2.18 11.51 -2.35
CA ILE A 23 1.26 12.39 -1.63
C ILE A 23 1.46 12.32 -0.10
N TYR A 24 2.08 11.25 0.42
CA TYR A 24 2.21 11.02 1.85
C TYR A 24 2.94 12.12 2.64
N PRO A 25 4.05 12.72 2.15
CA PRO A 25 4.67 13.87 2.81
C PRO A 25 3.74 15.09 2.89
N TYR A 26 2.98 15.37 1.82
CA TYR A 26 2.03 16.47 1.79
C TYR A 26 0.91 16.27 2.82
N ILE A 27 0.33 15.06 2.87
CA ILE A 27 -0.74 14.73 3.83
C ILE A 27 -0.23 14.88 5.27
N ARG A 28 0.96 14.34 5.58
CA ARG A 28 1.56 14.46 6.92
C ARG A 28 1.72 15.91 7.36
N HIS A 29 2.18 16.78 6.46
CA HIS A 29 2.43 18.17 6.80
C HIS A 29 1.15 19.01 6.87
N GLN A 30 0.23 18.87 5.90
CA GLN A 30 -0.90 19.78 5.74
C GLN A 30 -2.20 19.30 6.40
N VAL A 31 -2.33 17.99 6.64
CA VAL A 31 -3.57 17.38 7.14
C VAL A 31 -3.45 16.98 8.60
N PHE A 32 -2.32 16.37 8.98
CA PHE A 32 -2.16 15.74 10.30
C PHE A 32 -1.27 16.51 11.26
N ASP A 33 -0.78 17.70 10.90
CA ASP A 33 0.20 18.48 11.69
C ASP A 33 1.36 17.63 12.27
N TRP A 34 1.75 16.59 11.50
CA TRP A 34 2.56 15.47 11.97
C TRP A 34 3.90 15.90 12.58
N TYR A 35 4.47 16.99 12.07
CA TYR A 35 5.76 17.50 12.53
C TYR A 35 5.68 18.07 13.95
N ASN A 36 4.57 18.71 14.31
CA ASN A 36 4.38 19.22 15.66
C ASN A 36 4.08 18.09 16.64
N ASP A 37 3.28 17.09 16.22
CA ASP A 37 3.02 15.90 17.03
C ASP A 37 4.28 15.09 17.30
N VAL A 38 5.10 14.83 16.28
CA VAL A 38 6.35 14.08 16.43
C VAL A 38 7.34 14.81 17.35
N LYS A 39 7.38 16.16 17.35
CA LYS A 39 8.28 16.92 18.24
C LYS A 39 8.02 16.69 19.73
N GLN A 40 6.83 16.23 20.10
CA GLN A 40 6.48 15.91 21.49
C GLN A 40 7.12 14.60 21.98
N LEU A 41 7.64 13.77 21.07
CA LEU A 41 8.32 12.53 21.39
C LEU A 41 9.79 12.77 21.80
N LYS A 42 10.38 11.83 22.54
CA LYS A 42 11.83 11.80 22.80
C LYS A 42 12.62 11.80 21.47
N PRO A 43 13.80 12.45 21.39
CA PRO A 43 14.56 12.57 20.14
C PRO A 43 14.77 11.25 19.39
N LEU A 44 15.09 10.16 20.11
CA LEU A 44 15.23 8.83 19.51
C LEU A 44 13.94 8.35 18.85
N ASN A 45 12.80 8.51 19.52
CA ASN A 45 11.49 8.10 18.98
C ASN A 45 11.09 8.93 17.76
N GLN A 46 11.52 10.20 17.68
CA GLN A 46 11.31 11.02 16.49
C GLN A 46 12.03 10.44 15.27
N GLU A 47 13.30 10.07 15.43
CA GLU A 47 14.10 9.49 14.34
C GLU A 47 13.58 8.11 13.93
N ILE A 48 13.13 7.30 14.88
CA ILE A 48 12.47 6.01 14.59
C ILE A 48 11.20 6.23 13.76
N ALA A 49 10.33 7.15 14.18
CA ALA A 49 9.09 7.46 13.45
C ALA A 49 9.35 7.99 12.03
N LYS A 50 10.36 8.88 11.87
CA LYS A 50 10.79 9.38 10.55
C LYS A 50 11.34 8.26 9.67
N THR A 51 12.15 7.37 10.24
CA THR A 51 12.79 6.25 9.51
C THR A 51 11.74 5.27 9.00
N TYR A 52 10.80 4.82 9.85
CA TYR A 52 9.69 3.98 9.41
C TYR A 52 8.85 4.67 8.34
N GLY A 53 8.56 5.95 8.50
CA GLY A 53 7.83 6.72 7.50
C GLY A 53 8.54 6.76 6.13
N ARG A 54 9.87 6.86 6.10
CA ARG A 54 10.67 6.83 4.86
C ARG A 54 10.72 5.42 4.25
N TYR A 55 10.84 4.37 5.08
CA TYR A 55 10.85 2.99 4.60
C TYR A 55 9.50 2.59 3.99
N ILE A 56 8.39 2.92 4.65
CA ILE A 56 7.03 2.70 4.12
C ILE A 56 6.83 3.42 2.79
N GLN A 57 7.29 4.67 2.69
CA GLN A 57 7.21 5.44 1.46
C GLN A 57 8.02 4.80 0.32
N GLY A 58 9.25 4.39 0.62
CA GLY A 58 10.12 3.69 -0.34
C GLY A 58 9.52 2.36 -0.79
N LEU A 59 8.95 1.58 0.12
CA LEU A 59 8.28 0.32 -0.20
C LEU A 59 7.07 0.54 -1.11
N ASN A 60 6.18 1.48 -0.79
CA ASN A 60 5.03 1.80 -1.64
C ASN A 60 5.46 2.20 -3.06
N PHE A 61 6.49 3.05 -3.15
CA PHE A 61 7.03 3.47 -4.44
C PHE A 61 7.61 2.29 -5.22
N SER A 62 8.45 1.47 -4.58
CA SER A 62 9.07 0.30 -5.21
C SER A 62 8.05 -0.76 -5.62
N PHE A 63 7.05 -1.06 -4.81
CA PHE A 63 5.97 -1.99 -5.19
C PHE A 63 5.16 -1.45 -6.35
N GLY A 64 4.93 -0.13 -6.39
CA GLY A 64 4.30 0.51 -7.53
C GLY A 64 5.13 0.39 -8.82
N LEU A 65 6.44 0.63 -8.75
CA LEU A 65 7.34 0.40 -9.89
C LEU A 65 7.36 -1.05 -10.33
N ILE A 66 7.42 -1.99 -9.39
CA ILE A 66 7.42 -3.42 -9.69
C ILE A 66 6.12 -3.82 -10.40
N ALA A 67 4.98 -3.33 -9.92
CA ALA A 67 3.68 -3.59 -10.54
C ALA A 67 3.59 -3.07 -11.99
N ILE A 68 4.22 -1.94 -12.31
CA ILE A 68 4.20 -1.34 -13.65
C ILE A 68 5.22 -1.98 -14.59
N LEU A 69 6.46 -2.15 -14.13
CA LEU A 69 7.58 -2.60 -14.97
C LEU A 69 7.61 -4.10 -15.15
N PHE A 70 7.13 -4.87 -14.17
CA PHE A 70 7.20 -6.33 -14.14
C PHE A 70 5.81 -6.97 -14.10
N THR A 71 4.80 -6.33 -14.72
CA THR A 71 3.41 -6.80 -14.70
C THR A 71 3.26 -8.25 -15.19
N ASN A 72 3.97 -8.63 -16.25
CA ASN A 72 3.85 -9.97 -16.84
C ASN A 72 4.55 -11.02 -15.96
N GLU A 73 5.69 -10.66 -15.40
CA GLU A 73 6.50 -11.48 -14.51
C GLU A 73 5.76 -11.75 -13.20
N LEU A 74 5.07 -10.74 -12.65
CA LEU A 74 4.20 -10.88 -11.48
C LEU A 74 3.02 -11.82 -11.72
N LYS A 75 2.59 -11.99 -12.97
CA LYS A 75 1.55 -12.95 -13.37
C LYS A 75 2.13 -14.32 -13.76
N GLY A 76 3.44 -14.44 -13.88
CA GLY A 76 4.10 -15.57 -14.54
C GLY A 76 4.10 -16.87 -13.74
N GLN A 77 3.47 -16.93 -12.56
CA GLN A 77 3.36 -18.14 -11.73
C GLN A 77 4.71 -18.79 -11.40
N SER A 78 5.79 -18.02 -11.42
CA SER A 78 7.11 -18.45 -10.95
C SER A 78 7.16 -18.42 -9.41
N ALA A 79 8.12 -19.13 -8.82
CA ALA A 79 8.34 -19.06 -7.38
C ALA A 79 8.61 -17.61 -6.91
N LEU A 80 9.30 -16.82 -7.74
CA LEU A 80 9.54 -15.40 -7.48
C LEU A 80 8.25 -14.58 -7.54
N ALA A 81 7.36 -14.86 -8.51
CA ALA A 81 6.06 -14.21 -8.59
C ALA A 81 5.22 -14.49 -7.35
N VAL A 82 5.20 -15.74 -6.86
CA VAL A 82 4.55 -16.13 -5.60
C VAL A 82 5.15 -15.34 -4.43
N ALA A 83 6.47 -15.33 -4.27
CA ALA A 83 7.14 -14.67 -3.16
C ALA A 83 6.89 -13.15 -3.14
N LEU A 84 7.03 -12.47 -4.29
CA LEU A 84 6.81 -11.03 -4.39
C LEU A 84 5.35 -10.64 -4.18
N THR A 85 4.42 -11.32 -4.87
CA THR A 85 2.99 -11.01 -4.70
C THR A 85 2.50 -11.36 -3.31
N GLY A 86 3.06 -12.40 -2.66
CA GLY A 86 2.81 -12.73 -1.26
C GLY A 86 3.32 -11.65 -0.30
N LEU A 87 4.54 -11.15 -0.50
CA LEU A 87 5.09 -10.04 0.28
C LEU A 87 4.22 -8.78 0.17
N ILE A 88 3.86 -8.39 -1.06
CA ILE A 88 3.05 -7.20 -1.31
C ILE A 88 1.63 -7.39 -0.73
N THR A 89 1.07 -8.59 -0.84
CA THR A 89 -0.23 -8.94 -0.23
C THR A 89 -0.18 -8.80 1.28
N ALA A 90 0.79 -9.42 1.95
CA ALA A 90 0.93 -9.35 3.40
C ALA A 90 1.09 -7.90 3.88
N TYR A 91 1.85 -7.09 3.15
CA TYR A 91 2.03 -5.68 3.44
C TYR A 91 0.72 -4.88 3.35
N TRP A 92 0.00 -4.96 2.23
CA TRP A 92 -1.22 -4.17 2.03
C TRP A 92 -2.40 -4.68 2.85
N VAL A 93 -2.60 -5.99 2.94
CA VAL A 93 -3.63 -6.59 3.80
C VAL A 93 -3.34 -6.25 5.26
N GLY A 94 -2.10 -6.42 5.71
CA GLY A 94 -1.68 -6.05 7.06
C GLY A 94 -1.95 -4.57 7.35
N LYS A 95 -1.62 -3.67 6.42
CA LYS A 95 -1.89 -2.24 6.54
C LYS A 95 -3.39 -1.92 6.62
N VAL A 96 -4.25 -2.61 5.87
CA VAL A 96 -5.71 -2.41 5.92
C VAL A 96 -6.28 -2.97 7.22
N ALA A 97 -5.87 -4.16 7.63
CA ALA A 97 -6.30 -4.81 8.86
C ALA A 97 -5.92 -3.97 10.09
N THR A 98 -4.68 -3.48 10.18
CA THR A 98 -4.23 -2.64 11.30
C THR A 98 -4.95 -1.30 11.33
N GLN A 99 -5.25 -0.72 10.18
CA GLN A 99 -6.04 0.52 10.12
C GLN A 99 -7.46 0.30 10.67
N ILE A 100 -8.11 -0.80 10.33
CA ILE A 100 -9.46 -1.12 10.83
C ILE A 100 -9.42 -1.40 12.34
N ALA A 101 -8.41 -2.12 12.81
CA ALA A 101 -8.32 -2.56 14.20
C ALA A 101 -7.89 -1.45 15.17
N TYR A 102 -6.96 -0.58 14.77
CA TYR A 102 -6.25 0.30 15.70
C TYR A 102 -6.40 1.79 15.42
N TYR A 103 -6.80 2.21 14.21
CA TYR A 103 -6.78 3.63 13.87
C TYR A 103 -8.15 4.27 14.12
N PRO A 104 -8.26 5.27 15.01
CA PRO A 104 -9.50 6.00 15.25
C PRO A 104 -9.76 6.98 14.10
N MET A 105 -10.10 6.45 12.91
CA MET A 105 -10.31 7.24 11.69
C MET A 105 -11.52 8.19 11.79
N TYR A 106 -12.34 8.08 12.84
CA TYR A 106 -13.45 8.97 13.16
C TYR A 106 -13.01 10.33 13.74
N ASP A 107 -11.76 10.44 14.22
CA ASP A 107 -11.20 11.68 14.78
C ASP A 107 -10.50 12.57 13.73
N ILE A 108 -10.52 12.20 12.45
CA ILE A 108 -9.93 12.99 11.37
C ILE A 108 -10.65 14.35 11.26
N PRO A 109 -9.91 15.47 11.05
CA PRO A 109 -10.54 16.78 11.00
C PRO A 109 -11.63 16.84 9.92
N LYS A 110 -12.83 17.32 10.29
CA LYS A 110 -14.07 17.21 9.50
C LYS A 110 -14.13 18.12 8.26
N ARG A 111 -13.02 18.71 7.81
CA ARG A 111 -12.99 19.52 6.59
C ARG A 111 -13.30 18.64 5.38
N LYS A 112 -14.13 19.14 4.45
CA LYS A 112 -14.61 18.37 3.28
C LYS A 112 -13.47 17.71 2.49
N LEU A 113 -12.37 18.43 2.27
CA LEU A 113 -11.19 17.91 1.57
C LEU A 113 -10.59 16.66 2.25
N PHE A 114 -10.49 16.67 3.57
CA PHE A 114 -9.90 15.57 4.33
C PHE A 114 -10.83 14.36 4.42
N LYS A 115 -12.14 14.59 4.48
CA LYS A 115 -13.14 13.53 4.42
C LYS A 115 -13.09 12.79 3.07
N VAL A 116 -13.08 13.53 1.97
CA VAL A 116 -12.97 12.96 0.61
C VAL A 116 -11.63 12.26 0.42
N GLY A 117 -10.54 12.90 0.85
CA GLY A 117 -9.20 12.30 0.80
C GLY A 117 -9.10 10.99 1.57
N SER A 118 -9.71 10.91 2.76
CA SER A 118 -9.73 9.68 3.57
C SER A 118 -10.44 8.52 2.85
N TYR A 119 -11.63 8.75 2.29
CA TYR A 119 -12.33 7.71 1.52
C TYR A 119 -11.55 7.27 0.29
N PHE A 120 -10.95 8.22 -0.43
CA PHE A 120 -10.14 7.94 -1.61
C PHE A 120 -8.91 7.08 -1.27
N MET A 121 -8.15 7.47 -0.25
CA MET A 121 -6.97 6.72 0.21
C MET A 121 -7.35 5.33 0.70
N ASN A 122 -8.45 5.19 1.45
CA ASN A 122 -8.95 3.88 1.88
C ASN A 122 -9.34 2.98 0.72
N THR A 123 -10.00 3.55 -0.29
CA THR A 123 -10.35 2.83 -1.51
C THR A 123 -9.11 2.34 -2.24
N LEU A 124 -8.07 3.19 -2.35
CA LEU A 124 -6.78 2.80 -2.92
C LEU A 124 -6.12 1.66 -2.13
N PHE A 125 -6.08 1.74 -0.81
CA PHE A 125 -5.47 0.69 0.02
C PHE A 125 -6.19 -0.65 -0.11
N VAL A 126 -7.52 -0.63 -0.16
CA VAL A 126 -8.32 -1.84 -0.40
C VAL A 126 -8.07 -2.37 -1.82
N LEU A 127 -8.02 -1.50 -2.83
CA LEU A 127 -7.66 -1.89 -4.20
C LEU A 127 -6.31 -2.62 -4.23
N PHE A 128 -5.27 -2.06 -3.59
CA PHE A 128 -3.95 -2.67 -3.56
C PHE A 128 -3.96 -4.04 -2.87
N ALA A 129 -4.65 -4.14 -1.74
CA ALA A 129 -4.80 -5.41 -1.02
C ALA A 129 -5.50 -6.47 -1.89
N VAL A 130 -6.61 -6.12 -2.52
CA VAL A 130 -7.40 -7.04 -3.35
C VAL A 130 -6.62 -7.48 -4.59
N VAL A 131 -6.05 -6.54 -5.35
CA VAL A 131 -5.31 -6.86 -6.59
C VAL A 131 -4.13 -7.78 -6.30
N ASN A 132 -3.34 -7.48 -5.26
CA ASN A 132 -2.19 -8.32 -4.91
C ASN A 132 -2.61 -9.67 -4.33
N THR A 133 -3.69 -9.73 -3.54
CA THR A 133 -4.24 -11.00 -3.04
C THR A 133 -4.67 -11.92 -4.18
N ILE A 134 -5.38 -11.38 -5.18
CA ILE A 134 -5.81 -12.14 -6.35
C ILE A 134 -4.58 -12.63 -7.15
N LEU A 135 -3.57 -11.77 -7.35
CA LEU A 135 -2.30 -12.17 -7.98
C LEU A 135 -1.60 -13.30 -7.23
N PHE A 136 -1.51 -13.17 -5.91
CA PHE A 136 -0.86 -14.17 -5.06
C PHE A 136 -1.59 -15.51 -5.10
N ILE A 137 -2.92 -15.52 -4.98
CA ILE A 137 -3.73 -16.73 -5.10
C ILE A 137 -3.57 -17.37 -6.50
N ASN A 138 -3.62 -16.57 -7.57
CA ASN A 138 -3.43 -17.07 -8.93
C ASN A 138 -2.02 -17.67 -9.12
N ASN A 139 -1.00 -17.04 -8.56
CA ASN A 139 0.37 -17.54 -8.59
C ASN A 139 0.53 -18.83 -7.76
N LEU A 140 -0.09 -18.93 -6.58
CA LEU A 140 -0.07 -20.13 -5.76
C LEU A 140 -0.70 -21.32 -6.48
N ILE A 141 -1.91 -21.13 -7.01
CA ILE A 141 -2.64 -22.17 -7.75
C ILE A 141 -1.83 -22.62 -8.97
N GLY A 142 -1.31 -21.67 -9.75
CA GLY A 142 -0.54 -21.98 -10.95
C GLY A 142 0.81 -22.65 -10.67
N HIS A 143 1.56 -22.13 -9.69
CA HIS A 143 2.90 -22.62 -9.38
C HIS A 143 2.87 -24.02 -8.75
N TYR A 144 1.98 -24.23 -7.77
CA TYR A 144 1.89 -25.48 -7.02
C TYR A 144 0.86 -26.46 -7.60
N LYS A 145 0.14 -26.08 -8.66
CA LYS A 145 -0.92 -26.90 -9.30
C LYS A 145 -2.01 -27.34 -8.31
N LEU A 146 -2.42 -26.41 -7.44
CA LEU A 146 -3.47 -26.60 -6.44
C LEU A 146 -4.87 -26.65 -7.06
#